data_AF-A0A944CEI0-F1
#
_entry.id   AF-A0A944CEI0-F1
#
_cell.length_a   1.000
_cell.length_b   1.000
_cell.length_c   1.000
_cell.angle_alpha   90.00
_cell.angle_beta   90.00
_cell.angle_gamma   90.00
#
_symmetry.space_group_name_H-M   'P 1'
#
loop_
_entity.id
_entity.type
_entity.pdbx_description
1 polymer ?
#
loop_
_entity_poly.entity_id
_entity_poly.type
_entity_poly.pdbx_seq_one_letter_code
_entity_poly.pdbx_strand_id
1 'polypeptide(L)'
;MAAATLMSVTAVSGPALADSCWTHNGSLMRLQAQGNQRWLSYERPRQQLHAAGVRRGTLLFDGYKTGDWYSGTARVFSKFCPGNPLTYAVEGPVRGDQLQVTVRGTRQVFRQCQPTGRYKTDTLVFTYSHQC
;
A
#
# COMPACT_ATOMS: atom_id res chain seq x y z
N MET A 1 -39.60 14.19 45.78
CA MET A 1 -38.46 14.68 44.98
C MET A 1 -37.77 13.46 44.39
N ALA A 2 -37.92 13.19 43.09
CA ALA A 2 -37.28 12.07 42.42
C ALA A 2 -36.12 12.61 41.58
N ALA A 3 -34.89 12.22 41.90
CA ALA A 3 -33.69 12.56 41.15
C ALA A 3 -33.55 11.58 39.97
N ALA A 4 -33.67 12.08 38.74
CA ALA A 4 -33.42 11.32 37.53
C ALA A 4 -31.91 11.33 37.24
N THR A 5 -31.25 10.21 37.42
CA THR A 5 -29.84 9.99 37.07
C THR A 5 -29.71 9.85 35.55
N LEU A 6 -29.09 10.82 34.90
CA LEU A 6 -28.73 10.76 33.48
C LEU A 6 -27.48 9.86 33.33
N MET A 7 -27.64 8.69 32.73
CA MET A 7 -26.52 7.85 32.30
C MET A 7 -25.94 8.40 30.99
N SER A 8 -24.72 8.95 31.06
CA SER A 8 -23.97 9.37 29.88
C SER A 8 -23.44 8.13 29.14
N VAL A 9 -23.95 7.88 27.94
CA VAL A 9 -23.42 6.85 27.03
C VAL A 9 -22.21 7.43 26.31
N THR A 10 -21.01 6.94 26.64
CA THR A 10 -19.79 7.25 25.89
C THR A 10 -19.72 6.38 24.64
N ALA A 11 -19.88 7.00 23.46
CA ALA A 11 -19.64 6.32 22.19
C ALA A 11 -18.14 6.01 22.04
N VAL A 12 -17.78 4.73 21.97
CA VAL A 12 -16.40 4.31 21.71
C VAL A 12 -16.16 4.37 20.20
N SER A 13 -15.36 5.33 19.75
CA SER A 13 -14.95 5.46 18.35
C SER A 13 -13.98 4.34 17.97
N GLY A 14 -14.43 3.35 17.19
CA GLY A 14 -13.60 2.30 16.61
C GLY A 14 -12.78 2.77 15.41
N PRO A 15 -11.72 2.03 15.01
CA PRO A 15 -10.95 2.36 13.82
C PRO A 15 -11.83 2.27 12.56
N ALA A 16 -11.84 3.34 11.76
CA ALA A 16 -12.52 3.33 10.48
C ALA A 16 -11.86 2.33 9.53
N LEU A 17 -12.69 1.46 8.94
CA LEU A 17 -12.30 0.58 7.85
C LEU A 17 -12.73 1.21 6.53
N ALA A 18 -11.80 1.30 5.58
CA ALA A 18 -12.09 1.77 4.24
C ALA A 18 -11.38 0.90 3.21
N ASP A 19 -12.02 0.73 2.05
CA ASP A 19 -11.54 -0.07 0.95
C ASP A 19 -11.77 0.69 -0.36
N SER A 20 -10.78 0.69 -1.24
CA SER A 20 -10.82 1.43 -2.51
C SER A 20 -9.90 0.84 -3.56
N CYS A 21 -10.19 1.09 -4.84
CA CYS A 21 -9.37 0.62 -5.94
C CYS A 21 -8.45 1.71 -6.48
N TRP A 22 -7.27 1.28 -6.94
CA TRP A 22 -6.20 2.17 -7.40
C TRP A 22 -5.51 1.56 -8.61
N THR A 23 -5.01 2.38 -9.52
CA THR A 23 -4.17 1.93 -10.63
C THR A 23 -2.69 2.12 -10.29
N HIS A 24 -1.88 1.13 -10.67
CA HIS A 24 -0.43 1.19 -10.52
C HIS A 24 0.25 0.39 -11.64
N ASN A 25 1.06 1.06 -12.47
CA ASN A 25 1.87 0.42 -13.52
C ASN A 25 1.09 -0.56 -14.42
N GLY A 26 -0.16 -0.24 -14.75
CA GLY A 26 -1.05 -1.08 -15.56
C GLY A 26 -1.71 -2.25 -14.82
N SER A 27 -1.61 -2.30 -13.49
CA SER A 27 -2.38 -3.22 -12.64
C SER A 27 -3.47 -2.47 -11.86
N LEU A 28 -4.55 -3.16 -11.54
CA LEU A 28 -5.52 -2.72 -10.54
C LEU A 28 -5.06 -3.19 -9.16
N MET A 29 -5.14 -2.30 -8.19
CA MET A 29 -4.73 -2.49 -6.80
C MET A 29 -5.95 -2.27 -5.90
N ARG A 30 -5.93 -2.91 -4.74
CA ARG A 30 -6.88 -2.69 -3.66
C ARG A 30 -6.16 -2.05 -2.48
N LEU A 31 -6.64 -0.90 -2.04
CA LEU A 31 -6.19 -0.24 -0.82
C LEU A 31 -7.14 -0.61 0.31
N GLN A 32 -6.63 -1.33 1.29
CA GLN A 32 -7.31 -1.57 2.57
C GLN A 32 -6.74 -0.60 3.60
N ALA A 33 -7.63 0.04 4.35
CA ALA A 33 -7.28 0.98 5.39
C ALA A 33 -7.95 0.59 6.71
N GLN A 34 -7.18 0.63 7.80
CA GLN A 34 -7.65 0.47 9.16
C GLN A 34 -7.00 1.55 10.04
N GLY A 35 -7.77 2.56 10.44
CA GLY A 35 -7.21 3.75 11.09
C GLY A 35 -6.13 4.39 10.21
N ASN A 36 -4.89 4.44 10.69
CA ASN A 36 -3.75 4.97 9.91
C ASN A 36 -3.05 3.90 9.06
N GLN A 37 -3.30 2.62 9.28
CA GLN A 37 -2.65 1.54 8.52
C GLN A 37 -3.17 1.48 7.09
N ARG A 38 -2.28 1.17 6.15
CA ARG A 38 -2.55 1.12 4.71
C ARG A 38 -1.90 -0.12 4.13
N TRP A 39 -2.67 -0.91 3.36
CA TRP A 39 -2.18 -2.04 2.59
C TRP A 39 -2.64 -1.93 1.15
N LEU A 40 -1.69 -1.99 0.22
CA LEU A 40 -1.95 -2.03 -1.22
C LEU A 40 -1.61 -3.41 -1.75
N SER A 41 -2.63 -4.18 -2.11
CA SER A 41 -2.50 -5.50 -2.70
C SER A 41 -2.97 -5.51 -4.16
N TYR A 42 -2.45 -6.45 -4.96
CA TYR A 42 -2.88 -6.60 -6.34
C TYR A 42 -4.32 -7.11 -6.40
N GLU A 43 -5.21 -6.37 -7.04
CA GLU A 43 -6.59 -6.81 -7.31
C GLU A 43 -6.66 -7.51 -8.67
N ARG A 44 -6.07 -6.87 -9.69
CA ARG A 44 -5.89 -7.43 -11.03
C ARG A 44 -4.47 -7.15 -11.51
N PRO A 45 -3.52 -8.06 -11.24
CA PRO A 45 -2.15 -7.87 -11.68
C PRO A 45 -2.05 -7.91 -13.20
N ARG A 46 -1.17 -7.09 -13.78
CA ARG A 46 -0.85 -7.19 -15.21
C ARG A 46 -0.17 -8.53 -15.53
N GLN A 47 -0.41 -9.04 -16.73
CA GLN A 47 0.00 -10.39 -17.15
C GLN A 47 1.51 -10.67 -16.94
N GLN A 48 2.38 -9.69 -17.16
CA GLN A 48 3.84 -9.86 -17.05
C GLN A 48 4.31 -10.16 -15.62
N LEU A 49 3.52 -9.84 -14.60
CA LEU A 49 3.87 -10.12 -13.21
C LEU A 49 3.59 -11.58 -12.80
N HIS A 50 2.82 -12.33 -13.58
CA HIS A 50 2.45 -13.70 -13.23
C HIS A 50 3.68 -14.63 -13.16
N ALA A 51 4.65 -14.43 -14.04
CA ALA A 51 5.92 -15.17 -14.02
C ALA A 51 6.77 -14.88 -12.78
N ALA A 52 6.52 -13.76 -12.09
CA ALA A 52 7.14 -13.42 -10.81
C ALA A 52 6.34 -13.91 -9.59
N GLY A 53 5.30 -14.73 -9.81
CA GLY A 53 4.44 -15.26 -8.75
C GLY A 53 3.37 -14.30 -8.24
N VAL A 54 3.24 -13.10 -8.84
CA VAL A 54 2.20 -12.14 -8.43
C VAL A 54 0.83 -12.64 -8.85
N ARG A 55 -0.12 -12.62 -7.92
CA ARG A 55 -1.52 -13.01 -8.09
C ARG A 55 -2.42 -11.98 -7.38
N ARG A 56 -3.73 -12.14 -7.51
CA ARG A 56 -4.68 -11.37 -6.70
C ARG A 56 -4.38 -11.59 -5.21
N GLY A 57 -4.41 -10.52 -4.42
CA GLY A 57 -4.07 -10.51 -2.99
C GLY A 57 -2.58 -10.41 -2.68
N THR A 58 -1.67 -10.50 -3.67
CA THR A 58 -0.25 -10.29 -3.42
C THR A 58 -0.01 -8.85 -2.92
N LEU A 59 0.62 -8.71 -1.75
CA LEU A 59 0.87 -7.41 -1.12
C LEU A 59 2.03 -6.70 -1.81
N LEU A 60 1.80 -5.49 -2.35
CA LEU A 60 2.86 -4.65 -2.91
C LEU A 60 3.44 -3.70 -1.85
N PHE A 61 2.56 -3.08 -1.06
CA PHE A 61 2.94 -2.07 -0.06
C PHE A 61 2.13 -2.24 1.22
N ASP A 62 2.79 -2.05 2.36
CA ASP A 62 2.16 -1.85 3.66
C ASP A 62 2.85 -0.72 4.42
N GLY A 63 2.07 0.04 5.19
CA GLY A 63 2.57 1.18 5.92
C GLY A 63 1.50 1.94 6.67
N TYR A 64 1.76 3.20 6.94
CA TYR A 64 0.85 4.09 7.64
C TYR A 64 0.72 5.45 6.93
N LYS A 65 -0.44 6.10 7.10
CA LYS A 65 -0.71 7.48 6.71
C LYS A 65 -0.65 8.38 7.95
N THR A 66 0.13 9.45 7.89
CA THR A 66 0.14 10.54 8.87
C THR A 66 -0.09 11.85 8.15
N GLY A 67 -1.22 12.53 8.43
CA GLY A 67 -1.64 13.66 7.61
C GLY A 67 -1.77 13.24 6.15
N ASP A 68 -1.11 13.93 5.23
CA ASP A 68 -1.04 13.58 3.80
C ASP A 68 0.30 12.96 3.40
N TRP A 69 0.89 12.18 4.29
CA TRP A 69 2.14 11.47 4.06
C TRP A 69 1.99 9.98 4.30
N TYR A 70 2.48 9.15 3.37
CA TYR A 70 2.59 7.70 3.54
C TYR A 70 4.03 7.36 3.85
N SER A 71 4.23 6.43 4.80
CA SER A 71 5.53 5.81 5.08
C SER A 71 5.32 4.30 5.24
N GLY A 72 6.20 3.49 4.66
CA GLY A 72 6.04 2.04 4.73
C GLY A 72 7.08 1.25 3.93
N THR A 73 6.72 0.01 3.63
CA THR A 73 7.55 -0.95 2.91
C THR A 73 6.92 -1.28 1.56
N ALA A 74 7.68 -1.11 0.47
CA ALA A 74 7.33 -1.61 -0.85
C ALA A 74 8.09 -2.90 -1.19
N ARG A 75 7.56 -3.66 -2.15
CA ARG A 75 8.11 -4.94 -2.62
C ARG A 75 8.41 -4.91 -4.11
N VAL A 76 9.53 -5.52 -4.50
CA VAL A 76 9.88 -5.80 -5.90
C VAL A 76 9.84 -7.29 -6.15
N PHE A 77 9.05 -7.68 -7.15
CA PHE A 77 8.88 -9.07 -7.56
C PHE A 77 9.78 -9.39 -8.75
N SER A 78 10.38 -10.58 -8.74
CA SER A 78 11.26 -11.06 -9.80
C SER A 78 10.91 -12.49 -10.16
N LYS A 79 10.80 -12.79 -11.46
CA LYS A 79 10.66 -14.17 -11.97
C LYS A 79 11.86 -15.05 -11.64
N PHE A 80 13.01 -14.45 -11.35
CA PHE A 80 14.21 -15.17 -10.94
C PHE A 80 14.23 -15.48 -9.44
N CYS A 81 13.36 -14.84 -8.65
CA CYS A 81 13.27 -14.97 -7.19
C CYS A 81 11.81 -15.16 -6.74
N PRO A 82 11.12 -16.21 -7.23
CA PRO A 82 9.72 -16.42 -6.88
C PRO A 82 9.57 -16.64 -5.36
N GLY A 83 8.54 -16.04 -4.76
CA GLY A 83 8.25 -16.16 -3.33
C GLY A 83 9.10 -15.29 -2.39
N ASN A 84 10.21 -14.71 -2.89
CA ASN A 84 11.13 -13.90 -2.09
C ASN A 84 11.20 -12.46 -2.65
N PRO A 85 10.17 -11.63 -2.46
CA PRO A 85 10.20 -10.26 -2.93
C PRO A 85 11.24 -9.45 -2.17
N LEU A 86 11.96 -8.59 -2.88
CA LEU A 86 12.86 -7.62 -2.25
C LEU A 86 12.03 -6.50 -1.62
N THR A 87 12.15 -6.31 -0.31
CA THR A 87 11.48 -5.24 0.43
C THR A 87 12.39 -4.03 0.61
N TYR A 88 11.80 -2.84 0.62
CA TYR A 88 12.54 -1.60 0.88
C TYR A 88 11.60 -0.49 1.38
N ALA A 89 12.16 0.44 2.16
CA ALA A 89 11.41 1.57 2.69
C ALA A 89 11.02 2.54 1.57
N VAL A 90 9.79 3.02 1.62
CA VAL A 90 9.28 4.08 0.74
C VAL A 90 8.46 5.06 1.55
N GLU A 91 8.45 6.31 1.11
CA GLU A 91 7.59 7.34 1.67
C GLU A 91 7.24 8.42 0.66
N GLY A 92 6.20 9.18 0.93
CA GLY A 92 5.86 10.34 0.10
C GLY A 92 4.42 10.81 0.24
N PRO A 93 4.06 11.87 -0.51
CA PRO A 93 2.82 12.59 -0.29
C PRO A 93 1.59 11.88 -0.88
N VAL A 94 0.45 12.20 -0.29
CA VAL A 94 -0.88 12.10 -0.88
C VAL A 94 -1.19 13.47 -1.50
N ARG A 95 -1.68 13.48 -2.73
CA ARG A 95 -2.12 14.72 -3.40
C ARG A 95 -3.32 15.31 -2.65
N GLY A 96 -3.48 16.64 -2.68
CA GLY A 96 -4.50 17.33 -1.89
C GLY A 96 -5.95 16.90 -2.17
N ASP A 97 -6.25 16.40 -3.37
CA ASP A 97 -7.56 15.83 -3.71
C ASP A 97 -7.77 14.39 -3.20
N GLN A 98 -6.76 13.81 -2.54
CA GLN A 98 -6.73 12.43 -2.05
C GLN A 98 -6.84 11.35 -3.15
N LEU A 99 -6.69 11.70 -4.43
CA LEU A 99 -6.86 10.78 -5.56
C LEU A 99 -5.54 10.24 -6.11
N GLN A 100 -4.40 10.65 -5.54
CA GLN A 100 -3.09 10.16 -5.93
C GLN A 100 -2.17 10.03 -4.73
N VAL A 101 -1.44 8.92 -4.65
CA VAL A 101 -0.36 8.70 -3.69
C VAL A 101 0.93 8.48 -4.47
N THR A 102 1.97 9.20 -4.10
CA THR A 102 3.30 9.03 -4.69
C THR A 102 4.31 8.73 -3.60
N VAL A 103 4.87 7.52 -3.58
CA VAL A 103 5.93 7.13 -2.65
C VAL A 103 7.23 6.84 -3.39
N ARG A 104 8.35 7.19 -2.78
CA ARG A 104 9.70 7.01 -3.32
C ARG A 104 10.57 6.30 -2.30
N GLY A 105 11.50 5.50 -2.80
CA GLY A 105 12.49 4.84 -1.95
C GLY A 105 13.66 4.32 -2.77
N THR A 106 14.81 4.23 -2.11
CA THR A 106 16.05 3.74 -2.72
C THR A 106 16.32 2.32 -2.23
N ARG A 107 16.64 1.43 -3.16
CA ARG A 107 16.98 0.05 -2.86
C ARG A 107 18.17 -0.43 -3.68
N GLN A 108 18.79 -1.49 -3.23
CA GLN A 108 19.81 -2.18 -4.01
C GLN A 108 19.16 -2.93 -5.18
N VAL A 109 19.88 -3.01 -6.30
CA VAL A 109 19.51 -3.78 -7.47
C VAL A 109 20.01 -5.20 -7.30
N PHE A 110 19.11 -6.16 -7.49
CA PHE A 110 19.41 -7.60 -7.45
C PHE A 110 19.34 -8.19 -8.86
N ARG A 111 20.24 -9.14 -9.15
CA ARG A 111 20.22 -9.96 -10.35
C ARG A 111 20.21 -11.42 -9.89
N GLN A 112 19.19 -12.19 -10.30
CA GLN A 112 19.04 -13.59 -9.89
C GLN A 112 19.23 -13.80 -8.37
N CYS A 113 18.57 -12.94 -7.59
CA CYS A 113 18.57 -12.97 -6.12
C CYS A 113 19.91 -12.65 -5.45
N GLN A 114 20.89 -12.18 -6.23
CA GLN A 114 22.16 -11.72 -5.72
C GLN A 114 22.26 -10.18 -5.79
N PRO A 115 22.77 -9.54 -4.73
CA PRO A 115 22.99 -8.10 -4.72
C PRO A 115 24.08 -7.70 -5.73
N THR A 116 23.85 -6.61 -6.47
CA THR A 116 24.81 -6.14 -7.49
C THR A 116 25.73 -5.01 -7.01
N GLY A 117 25.56 -4.54 -5.78
CA GLY A 117 26.22 -3.33 -5.28
C GLY A 117 25.63 -2.01 -5.81
N ARG A 118 24.82 -2.05 -6.88
CA ARG A 118 24.18 -0.86 -7.46
C ARG A 118 22.89 -0.53 -6.73
N TYR A 119 22.55 0.76 -6.68
CA TYR A 119 21.33 1.27 -6.07
C TYR A 119 20.46 1.97 -7.11
N LYS A 120 19.16 1.96 -6.87
CA LYS A 120 18.17 2.67 -7.69
C LYS A 120 17.07 3.23 -6.80
N THR A 121 16.62 4.44 -7.12
CA THR A 121 15.41 5.03 -6.57
C THR A 121 14.21 4.65 -7.44
N ASP A 122 13.21 4.03 -6.82
CA ASP A 122 11.92 3.75 -7.45
C ASP A 122 10.91 4.81 -7.01
N THR A 123 9.96 5.15 -7.89
CA THR A 123 8.82 6.03 -7.60
C THR A 123 7.55 5.28 -7.96
N LEU A 124 6.68 5.08 -6.97
CA LEU A 124 5.43 4.35 -7.11
C LEU A 124 4.32 5.38 -7.05
N VAL A 125 3.61 5.51 -8.17
CA VAL A 125 2.40 6.34 -8.26
C VAL A 125 1.20 5.41 -8.24
N PHE A 126 0.26 5.72 -7.35
CA PHE A 126 -1.04 5.10 -7.26
C PHE A 126 -2.08 6.16 -7.57
N THR A 127 -2.98 5.89 -8.52
CA THR A 127 -4.07 6.82 -8.86
C THR A 127 -5.41 6.15 -8.57
N TYR A 128 -6.31 6.84 -7.89
CA TYR A 128 -7.62 6.33 -7.51
C TYR A 128 -8.40 5.82 -8.74
N SER A 129 -9.21 4.78 -8.53
CA SER A 129 -9.98 4.11 -9.59
C SER A 129 -11.35 3.71 -9.09
N HIS A 130 -12.35 3.86 -9.97
CA HIS A 130 -13.72 3.39 -9.77
C HIS A 130 -13.93 1.92 -10.19
N GLN A 131 -12.89 1.21 -10.62
CA GLN A 131 -13.00 -0.14 -11.23
C GLN A 131 -12.98 -1.29 -10.22
N CYS A 132 -13.44 -1.05 -9.00
CA CYS A 132 -13.86 -2.15 -8.13
C CYS A 132 -15.14 -2.77 -8.72
#